data_AF-A0A7Y4WWY4-F1
#
_entry.id   AF-A0A7Y4WWY4-F1
#
_cell.length_a   1.000
_cell.length_b   1.000
_cell.length_c   1.000
_cell.angle_alpha   90.00
_cell.angle_beta   90.00
_cell.angle_gamma   90.00
#
_symmetry.space_group_name_H-M   'P 1'
#
loop_
_entity.id
_entity.type
_entity.pdbx_description
1 polymer ?
#
loop_
_entity_poly.entity_id
_entity_poly.type
_entity_poly.pdbx_seq_one_letter_code
_entity_poly.pdbx_strand_id
1 'polypeptide(L)'
;MILKFTAIAFILLTLPIILSAQAQSKTAPVSAANEFKASPAYAELRLRKAELESELEAMLLEYTEEFPKVMEIRISLGLLAKESERLQTAGLRGTQRLTLALGKLMVRKVELETDLSRLLENLQPGHPDVKRAKRKVEIYESAIKDILGQ
;
A
#
# COMPACT_ATOMS: atom_id res chain seq x y z
N MET A 1 -48.74 7.26 71.45
CA MET A 1 -49.78 8.19 70.96
C MET A 1 -49.13 9.56 70.80
N ILE A 2 -49.37 10.20 69.66
CA ILE A 2 -49.04 11.60 69.30
C ILE A 2 -47.66 11.84 68.68
N LEU A 3 -47.77 12.51 67.55
CA LEU A 3 -46.89 12.81 66.44
C LEU A 3 -46.58 14.32 66.44
N LYS A 4 -45.52 14.70 65.70
CA LYS A 4 -45.26 15.97 64.96
C LYS A 4 -44.11 16.82 65.54
N PHE A 5 -42.96 16.95 64.86
CA PHE A 5 -42.62 17.67 63.59
C PHE A 5 -42.55 19.19 63.75
N THR A 6 -41.32 19.75 63.65
CA THR A 6 -40.88 21.04 63.06
C THR A 6 -39.43 21.32 63.53
N ALA A 7 -38.44 21.80 62.78
CA ALA A 7 -38.26 22.18 61.37
C ALA A 7 -36.76 22.59 61.17
N ILE A 8 -36.35 22.82 59.90
CA ILE A 8 -35.18 23.63 59.43
C ILE A 8 -33.82 22.87 59.47
N ALA A 9 -32.93 22.81 58.47
CA ALA A 9 -32.80 23.26 57.07
C ALA A 9 -31.65 22.39 56.45
N PHE A 10 -31.79 21.91 55.21
CA PHE A 10 -31.05 22.39 54.02
C PHE A 10 -29.53 22.49 54.20
N ILE A 11 -28.73 21.65 53.51
CA ILE A 11 -27.51 22.01 52.75
C ILE A 11 -26.78 20.76 52.20
N LEU A 12 -26.75 20.71 50.86
CA LEU A 12 -25.75 20.16 49.91
C LEU A 12 -25.12 18.76 50.15
N LEU A 13 -25.40 17.76 49.32
CA LEU A 13 -24.89 17.54 47.94
C LEU A 13 -23.34 17.48 47.85
N THR A 14 -22.79 16.27 47.92
CA THR A 14 -21.44 15.97 47.41
C THR A 14 -21.44 14.62 46.66
N LEU A 15 -21.70 14.68 45.35
CA LEU A 15 -21.20 13.68 44.40
C LEU A 15 -19.71 13.97 44.17
N PRO A 16 -18.77 13.03 44.39
CA PRO A 16 -17.47 13.15 43.77
C PRO A 16 -17.60 12.79 42.28
N ILE A 17 -17.38 13.81 41.45
CA ILE A 17 -17.27 13.75 40.00
C ILE A 17 -16.11 12.79 39.64
N ILE A 18 -16.41 11.71 38.93
CA ILE A 18 -15.38 10.86 38.30
C ILE A 18 -14.79 11.66 37.15
N LEU A 19 -13.62 12.22 37.37
CA LEU A 19 -12.85 12.94 36.36
C LEU A 19 -12.21 11.90 35.42
N SER A 20 -12.90 11.58 34.33
CA SER A 20 -12.31 10.84 33.22
C SER A 20 -11.27 11.72 32.55
N ALA A 21 -10.01 11.60 32.97
CA ALA A 21 -8.87 12.13 32.25
C ALA A 21 -8.78 11.44 30.89
N GLN A 22 -9.38 12.04 29.86
CA GLN A 22 -9.01 11.74 28.48
C GLN A 22 -7.54 12.15 28.32
N ALA A 23 -6.65 11.18 28.45
CA ALA A 23 -5.30 11.29 27.94
C ALA A 23 -5.43 11.52 26.43
N GLN A 24 -5.43 12.79 26.02
CA GLN A 24 -5.16 13.19 24.67
C GLN A 24 -3.75 12.69 24.36
N SER A 25 -3.67 11.49 23.77
CA SER A 25 -2.47 10.98 23.15
C SER A 25 -2.11 11.99 22.07
N LYS A 26 -1.22 12.91 22.42
CA LYS A 26 -0.59 13.85 21.49
C LYS A 26 0.25 12.97 20.56
N THR A 27 -0.36 12.49 19.48
CA THR A 27 0.33 11.75 18.44
C THR A 27 1.49 12.62 17.99
N ALA A 28 2.71 12.15 18.21
CA ALA A 28 3.91 12.76 17.67
C ALA A 28 3.69 12.96 16.16
N PRO A 29 4.15 14.08 15.57
CA PRO A 29 4.04 14.28 14.14
C PRO A 29 4.74 13.12 13.44
N VAL A 30 3.95 12.28 12.76
CA VAL A 30 4.47 11.17 11.97
C VAL A 30 5.23 11.83 10.83
N SER A 31 6.51 11.49 10.65
CA SER A 31 7.27 12.01 9.52
C SER A 31 6.62 11.52 8.22
N ALA A 32 6.64 12.34 7.16
CA ALA A 32 6.07 11.94 5.85
C ALA A 32 6.61 10.59 5.35
N ALA A 33 7.86 10.25 5.71
CA ALA A 33 8.46 8.96 5.41
C ALA A 33 7.78 7.79 6.16
N ASN A 34 7.38 7.99 7.41
CA ASN A 34 6.65 7.00 8.20
C ASN A 34 5.19 6.87 7.74
N GLU A 35 4.55 7.97 7.32
CA GLU A 35 3.20 7.93 6.75
C GLU A 35 3.17 7.18 5.41
N PHE A 36 4.18 7.38 4.55
CA PHE A 36 4.31 6.64 3.30
C PHE A 36 4.43 5.12 3.55
N LYS A 37 5.30 4.70 4.48
CA LYS A 37 5.49 3.27 4.79
C LYS A 37 4.26 2.62 5.43
N ALA A 38 3.40 3.41 6.06
CA ALA A 38 2.13 2.96 6.59
C ALA A 38 1.00 2.96 5.54
N SER A 39 1.24 3.45 4.33
CA SER A 39 0.20 3.56 3.31
C SER A 39 -0.23 2.19 2.76
N PRO A 40 -1.53 2.00 2.45
CA PRO A 40 -2.02 0.78 1.85
C PRO A 40 -1.39 0.44 0.50
N ALA A 41 -1.10 1.43 -0.35
CA ALA A 41 -0.42 1.19 -1.62
C ALA A 41 0.99 0.60 -1.40
N TYR A 42 1.75 1.15 -0.45
CA TYR A 42 3.09 0.66 -0.15
C TYR A 42 3.06 -0.76 0.43
N ALA A 43 2.10 -1.05 1.32
CA ALA A 43 1.92 -2.39 1.87
C ALA A 43 1.67 -3.44 0.77
N GLU A 44 0.85 -3.12 -0.23
CA GLU A 44 0.58 -4.01 -1.37
C GLU A 44 1.84 -4.31 -2.19
N LEU A 45 2.63 -3.27 -2.52
CA LEU A 45 3.89 -3.45 -3.25
C LEU A 45 4.89 -4.26 -2.42
N ARG A 46 4.95 -4.02 -1.10
CA ARG A 46 5.84 -4.77 -0.20
C ARG A 46 5.44 -6.24 -0.09
N LEU A 47 4.13 -6.51 -0.04
CA LEU A 47 3.60 -7.88 -0.05
C LEU A 47 4.02 -8.60 -1.32
N ARG A 48 3.73 -8.03 -2.50
CA ARG A 48 4.10 -8.66 -3.77
C ARG A 48 5.61 -8.87 -3.90
N LYS A 49 6.41 -7.93 -3.39
CA LYS A 49 7.87 -8.08 -3.35
C LYS A 49 8.28 -9.29 -2.52
N ALA A 50 7.73 -9.44 -1.32
CA ALA A 50 8.05 -10.56 -0.43
C ALA A 50 7.64 -11.91 -1.04
N GLU A 51 6.49 -11.97 -1.72
CA GLU A 51 6.05 -13.16 -2.46
C GLU A 51 7.05 -13.55 -3.55
N LEU A 52 7.45 -12.59 -4.39
CA LEU A 52 8.41 -12.82 -5.47
C LEU A 52 9.81 -13.17 -4.95
N GLU A 53 10.27 -12.51 -3.88
CA GLU A 53 11.53 -12.83 -3.21
C GLU A 53 11.48 -14.27 -2.67
N SER A 54 10.39 -14.67 -2.01
CA SER A 54 10.21 -16.03 -1.52
C SER A 54 10.15 -17.07 -2.64
N GLU A 55 9.46 -16.78 -3.73
CA GLU A 55 9.38 -17.66 -4.91
C GLU A 55 10.75 -17.83 -5.55
N LEU A 56 11.50 -16.72 -5.73
CA LEU A 56 12.85 -16.74 -6.28
C LEU A 56 13.80 -17.62 -5.45
N GLU A 57 13.84 -17.40 -4.14
CA GLU A 57 14.71 -18.17 -3.24
C GLU A 57 14.37 -19.67 -3.27
N ALA A 58 13.09 -20.01 -3.33
CA ALA A 58 12.66 -21.40 -3.46
C ALA A 58 13.12 -22.03 -4.79
N MET A 59 13.02 -21.28 -5.89
CA MET A 59 13.41 -21.75 -7.21
C MET A 59 14.93 -21.92 -7.37
N LEU A 60 15.73 -21.05 -6.75
CA LEU A 60 17.18 -21.10 -6.82
C LEU A 60 17.79 -22.32 -6.09
N LEU A 61 16.99 -23.09 -5.35
CA LEU A 61 17.40 -24.39 -4.80
C LEU A 61 17.51 -25.48 -5.88
N GLU A 62 16.71 -25.40 -6.93
CA GLU A 62 16.56 -26.44 -7.95
C GLU A 62 16.98 -25.97 -9.35
N TYR A 63 16.92 -24.66 -9.61
CA TYR A 63 17.12 -24.07 -10.92
C TYR A 63 18.24 -23.03 -10.90
N THR A 64 18.91 -22.90 -12.04
CA THR A 64 19.93 -21.87 -12.25
C THR A 64 19.31 -20.52 -12.60
N GLU A 65 20.14 -19.48 -12.58
CA GLU A 65 19.77 -18.10 -12.93
C GLU A 65 19.23 -17.95 -14.38
N GLU A 66 19.59 -18.88 -15.26
CA GLU A 66 19.16 -18.87 -16.67
C GLU A 66 17.79 -19.51 -16.88
N PHE A 67 17.22 -20.12 -15.84
CA PHE A 67 15.89 -20.72 -15.94
C PHE A 67 14.85 -19.64 -16.25
N PRO A 68 13.98 -19.79 -17.29
CA PRO A 68 13.12 -18.72 -17.75
C PRO A 68 12.28 -18.08 -16.65
N LYS A 69 11.75 -18.89 -15.73
CA LYS A 69 10.92 -18.39 -14.63
C LYS A 69 11.72 -17.61 -13.57
N VAL A 70 12.98 -17.97 -13.34
CA VAL A 70 13.89 -17.20 -12.47
C VAL A 70 14.15 -15.82 -13.08
N MET A 71 14.42 -15.75 -14.39
CA MET A 71 14.58 -14.48 -15.09
C MET A 71 13.31 -13.62 -15.03
N GLU A 72 12.13 -14.22 -15.26
CA GLU A 72 10.84 -13.53 -15.15
C GLU A 72 10.65 -12.89 -13.76
N ILE A 73 10.91 -13.63 -12.68
CA ILE A 73 10.78 -13.13 -11.32
C ILE A 73 11.75 -11.95 -11.08
N ARG A 74 13.00 -12.06 -11.54
CA ARG A 74 13.98 -10.97 -11.45
C ARG A 74 13.53 -9.71 -12.21
N ILE A 75 12.95 -9.87 -13.40
CA ILE A 75 12.35 -8.78 -14.17
C ILE A 75 11.22 -8.13 -13.36
N SER A 76 10.29 -8.92 -12.82
CA SER A 76 9.19 -8.41 -11.99
C SER A 76 9.70 -7.66 -10.76
N LEU A 77 10.71 -8.19 -10.05
CA LEU A 77 11.33 -7.53 -8.90
C LEU A 77 11.95 -6.18 -9.27
N GLY A 78 12.64 -6.11 -10.42
CA GLY A 78 13.22 -4.86 -10.91
C GLY A 78 12.16 -3.81 -11.28
N LEU A 79 11.06 -4.23 -11.90
CA LEU A 79 9.92 -3.35 -12.20
C LEU A 79 9.21 -2.87 -10.93
N LEU A 80 8.99 -3.77 -9.97
CA LEU A 80 8.35 -3.46 -8.70
C LEU A 80 9.20 -2.48 -7.84
N ALA A 81 10.52 -2.57 -7.94
CA ALA A 81 11.42 -1.59 -7.31
C ALA A 81 11.22 -0.19 -7.89
N LYS A 82 11.15 -0.05 -9.22
CA LYS A 82 10.87 1.25 -9.89
C LYS A 82 9.51 1.82 -9.49
N GLU A 83 8.47 0.97 -9.43
CA GLU A 83 7.15 1.41 -8.99
C GLU A 83 7.14 1.83 -7.51
N SER A 84 7.94 1.17 -6.66
CA SER A 84 8.10 1.55 -5.25
C SER A 84 8.76 2.92 -5.10
N GLU A 85 9.80 3.22 -5.89
CA GLU A 85 10.47 4.52 -5.92
C GLU A 85 9.53 5.63 -6.42
N ARG A 86 8.72 5.34 -7.45
CA ARG A 86 7.69 6.24 -7.94
C ARG A 86 6.64 6.53 -6.87
N LEU A 87 6.17 5.49 -6.17
CA LEU A 87 5.21 5.63 -5.08
C LEU A 87 5.78 6.45 -3.92
N GLN A 88 7.07 6.25 -3.59
CA GLN A 88 7.76 7.03 -2.58
C GLN A 88 7.81 8.52 -2.96
N THR A 89 8.18 8.82 -4.20
CA THR A 89 8.19 10.19 -4.73
C THR A 89 6.81 10.84 -4.68
N ALA A 90 5.75 10.08 -4.98
CA ALA A 90 4.37 10.54 -4.84
C ALA A 90 3.98 10.75 -3.37
N GLY A 91 4.40 9.87 -2.47
CA GLY A 91 4.13 9.98 -1.04
C GLY A 91 4.74 11.22 -0.39
N LEU A 92 5.88 11.71 -0.91
CA LEU A 92 6.45 13.00 -0.51
C LEU A 92 5.53 14.19 -0.84
N ARG A 93 4.61 14.04 -1.80
CA ARG A 93 3.60 15.05 -2.17
C ARG A 93 2.27 14.87 -1.40
N GLY A 94 2.13 13.79 -0.64
CA GLY A 94 0.96 13.48 0.17
C GLY A 94 0.53 12.01 0.08
N THR A 95 0.10 11.45 1.20
CA THR A 95 -0.24 10.02 1.32
C THR A 95 -1.70 9.70 1.01
N GLN A 96 -2.57 10.72 0.89
CA GLN A 96 -4.02 10.56 0.70
C GLN A 96 -4.39 9.73 -0.54
N ARG A 97 -3.56 9.77 -1.58
CA ARG A 97 -3.76 9.06 -2.85
C ARG A 97 -3.18 7.64 -2.86
N LEU A 98 -2.39 7.29 -1.84
CA LEU A 98 -1.68 6.01 -1.72
C LEU A 98 -2.60 4.89 -1.20
N THR A 99 -3.70 4.69 -1.91
CA THR A 99 -4.76 3.75 -1.55
C THR A 99 -4.42 2.32 -1.94
N LEU A 100 -5.14 1.35 -1.37
CA LEU A 100 -4.97 -0.07 -1.73
C LEU A 100 -5.21 -0.31 -3.22
N ALA A 101 -6.20 0.38 -3.81
CA ALA A 101 -6.51 0.27 -5.23
C ALA A 101 -5.33 0.72 -6.11
N LEU A 102 -4.63 1.80 -5.72
CA LEU A 102 -3.41 2.23 -6.40
C LEU A 102 -2.31 1.17 -6.32
N GLY A 103 -2.09 0.59 -5.13
CA GLY A 103 -1.13 -0.50 -4.95
C GLY A 103 -1.42 -1.68 -5.88
N LYS A 104 -2.69 -2.11 -5.95
CA LYS A 104 -3.14 -3.20 -6.83
C LYS A 104 -2.96 -2.88 -8.31
N LEU A 105 -3.26 -1.64 -8.73
CA LEU A 105 -3.03 -1.19 -10.10
C LEU A 105 -1.54 -1.27 -10.48
N MET A 106 -0.66 -0.82 -9.59
CA MET A 106 0.79 -0.83 -9.82
C MET A 106 1.33 -2.27 -9.88
N VAL A 107 0.92 -3.16 -8.97
CA VAL A 107 1.25 -4.58 -9.03
C VAL A 107 0.77 -5.20 -10.35
N ARG A 108 -0.47 -4.92 -10.75
CA ARG A 108 -1.01 -5.46 -12.01
C ARG A 108 -0.29 -4.91 -13.23
N LYS A 109 0.17 -3.65 -13.20
CA LYS A 109 1.01 -3.09 -14.26
C LYS A 109 2.34 -3.84 -14.38
N VAL A 110 3.01 -4.11 -13.25
CA VAL A 110 4.28 -4.87 -13.21
C VAL A 110 4.12 -6.26 -13.84
N GLU A 111 3.01 -6.95 -13.55
CA GLU A 111 2.72 -8.26 -14.16
C GLU A 111 2.57 -8.14 -15.69
N LEU A 112 1.83 -7.15 -16.16
CA LEU A 112 1.62 -6.91 -17.59
C LEU A 112 2.92 -6.50 -18.31
N GLU A 113 3.78 -5.73 -17.64
CA GLU A 113 5.11 -5.37 -18.14
C GLU A 113 6.05 -6.57 -18.21
N THR A 114 5.98 -7.47 -17.22
CA THR A 114 6.74 -8.73 -17.25
C THR A 114 6.28 -9.62 -18.41
N ASP A 115 4.96 -9.75 -18.60
CA ASP A 115 4.41 -10.46 -19.76
C ASP A 115 4.84 -9.84 -21.09
N LEU A 116 4.85 -8.50 -21.17
CA LEU A 116 5.32 -7.78 -22.35
C LEU A 116 6.81 -8.06 -22.63
N SER A 117 7.67 -8.05 -21.60
CA SER A 117 9.09 -8.39 -21.74
C SER A 117 9.26 -9.81 -22.31
N ARG A 118 8.55 -10.78 -21.76
CA ARG A 118 8.57 -12.18 -22.25
C ARG A 118 8.11 -12.30 -23.70
N LEU A 119 7.07 -11.54 -24.10
CA LEU A 119 6.63 -11.53 -25.49
C LEU A 119 7.70 -10.93 -26.42
N LEU A 120 8.39 -9.88 -25.98
CA LEU A 120 9.44 -9.21 -26.76
C LEU A 120 10.70 -10.06 -26.93
N GLU A 121 10.94 -11.04 -26.06
CA GLU A 121 12.03 -12.02 -26.24
C GLU A 121 11.79 -12.92 -27.46
N ASN A 122 10.52 -13.22 -27.77
CA ASN A 122 10.14 -14.22 -28.76
C ASN A 122 9.51 -13.63 -30.02
N LEU A 123 8.99 -12.40 -29.94
CA LEU A 123 8.17 -11.78 -30.97
C LEU A 123 8.68 -10.38 -31.29
N GLN A 124 8.55 -10.01 -32.56
CA GLN A 124 8.88 -8.66 -33.02
C GLN A 124 7.92 -7.62 -32.41
N PRO A 125 8.37 -6.38 -32.15
CA PRO A 125 7.52 -5.31 -31.61
C PRO A 125 6.23 -5.04 -32.39
N GLY A 126 6.21 -5.36 -33.69
CA GLY A 126 5.05 -5.19 -34.56
C GLY A 126 3.97 -6.27 -34.41
N HIS A 127 4.24 -7.37 -33.70
CA HIS A 127 3.35 -8.52 -33.56
C HIS A 127 2.03 -8.13 -32.87
N PRO A 128 0.86 -8.65 -33.31
CA PRO A 128 -0.43 -8.32 -32.70
C PRO A 128 -0.46 -8.52 -31.18
N ASP A 129 0.12 -9.61 -30.67
CA ASP A 129 0.13 -9.89 -29.23
C ASP A 129 0.99 -8.91 -28.43
N VAL A 130 2.14 -8.51 -28.96
CA VAL A 130 3.00 -7.48 -28.35
C VAL A 130 2.26 -6.14 -28.31
N LYS A 131 1.58 -5.76 -29.41
CA LYS A 131 0.75 -4.54 -29.45
C LYS A 131 -0.38 -4.57 -28.43
N ARG A 132 -1.08 -5.71 -28.29
CA ARG A 132 -2.14 -5.88 -27.28
C ARG A 132 -1.59 -5.79 -25.86
N ALA A 133 -0.47 -6.45 -25.57
CA ALA A 133 0.18 -6.41 -24.25
C ALA A 133 0.63 -4.99 -23.90
N LYS A 134 1.30 -4.31 -24.83
CA LYS A 134 1.69 -2.91 -24.68
C LYS A 134 0.50 -2.00 -24.40
N ARG A 135 -0.60 -2.18 -25.13
CA ARG A 135 -1.83 -1.40 -24.90
C ARG A 135 -2.40 -1.60 -23.51
N LYS A 136 -2.35 -2.82 -22.96
CA LYS A 136 -2.79 -3.10 -21.58
C LYS A 136 -1.91 -2.36 -20.57
N VAL A 137 -0.58 -2.41 -20.74
CA VAL A 137 0.36 -1.66 -19.87
C VAL A 137 0.03 -0.16 -19.90
N GLU A 138 -0.17 0.42 -21.08
CA GLU A 138 -0.50 1.84 -21.25
C GLU A 138 -1.80 2.25 -20.52
N ILE A 139 -2.83 1.39 -20.53
CA ILE A 139 -4.10 1.65 -19.84
C ILE A 139 -3.88 1.73 -18.32
N TYR A 140 -3.13 0.78 -17.76
CA TYR A 140 -2.82 0.79 -16.32
C TYR A 140 -1.92 1.98 -15.95
N GLU A 141 -0.93 2.29 -16.79
CA GLU A 141 -0.05 3.43 -16.59
C GLU A 141 -0.84 4.75 -16.58
N SER A 142 -1.80 4.92 -17.49
CA SER A 142 -2.68 6.09 -17.52
C SER A 142 -3.48 6.20 -16.22
N ALA A 143 -4.13 5.11 -15.78
CA ALA A 143 -4.91 5.12 -14.55
C ALA A 143 -4.07 5.45 -13.30
N ILE A 144 -2.83 4.94 -13.25
CA ILE A 144 -1.88 5.26 -12.17
C ILE A 144 -1.49 6.74 -12.21
N LYS A 145 -1.18 7.29 -13.39
CA LYS A 145 -0.87 8.72 -13.55
C LYS A 145 -2.01 9.62 -13.08
N ASP A 146 -3.24 9.29 -13.47
CA ASP A 146 -4.44 10.05 -13.08
C ASP A 146 -4.59 10.10 -11.55
N ILE A 147 -4.42 8.96 -10.86
CA ILE A 147 -4.48 8.89 -9.40
C ILE A 147 -3.33 9.70 -8.76
N LEU A 148 -2.12 9.57 -9.31
CA LEU A 148 -0.94 10.27 -8.79
C LEU A 148 -0.92 11.77 -9.13
N GLY A 149 -1.76 12.22 -10.08
CA GLY A 149 -1.75 13.60 -10.60
C GLY A 149 -0.47 13.92 -11.36
N GLN A 150 -0.03 13.00 -12.23
CA GLN A 150 1.17 13.09 -13.05
C GLN A 150 0.83 13.21 -14.54
#